data_AF-A0A0L0V2Q1-F1
#
_entry.id   AF-A0A0L0V2Q1-F1
#
_cell.length_a   1.000
_cell.length_b   1.000
_cell.length_c   1.000
_cell.angle_alpha   90.00
_cell.angle_beta   90.00
_cell.angle_gamma   90.00
#
_symmetry.space_group_name_H-M   'P 1'
#
loop_
_entity.id
_entity.type
_entity.pdbx_description
1 polymer ?
#
loop_
_entity_poly.entity_id
_entity_poly.type
_entity_poly.pdbx_seq_one_letter_code
_entity_poly.pdbx_strand_id
1 'polypeptide(L)'
;MVAFVCHQIDYICRRIASNPQKQAKWKLWATELKYTGKGLIGGYGIRWNITYDCRQQAYDGRKVIKFLLENEDERLAGKSAKDHYFKLYKLTFKEWEEINNLNGTLKYSLELTKQMEGDGPKLAMVLYEYSRVLNFLEKKKVSAILTALKLMFYPMIVVTNKYIELAINCDPVVLATLLHPAWRMKLFHKQFESHVPRITNMILEIFQARDVYLKSLQPETPPVNPQSNANGEAANLPFDSDGDEFNFYPQDSQAIEVNTELERYNNRNFPLDKKRCLL
;
A
#
# COMPACT_ATOMS: atom_id res chain seq x y z
N MET A 1 -1.02 -16.44 24.58
CA MET A 1 -2.47 -16.72 24.51
C MET A 1 -2.96 -16.67 23.06
N VAL A 2 -3.05 -15.50 22.41
CA VAL A 2 -3.56 -15.36 21.02
C VAL A 2 -2.87 -16.25 19.97
N ALA A 3 -1.54 -16.41 20.03
CA ALA A 3 -0.81 -17.27 19.09
C ALA A 3 -1.20 -18.75 19.19
N PHE A 4 -1.46 -19.24 20.41
CA PHE A 4 -1.90 -20.62 20.64
C PHE A 4 -3.32 -20.84 20.10
N VAL A 5 -4.22 -19.89 20.34
CA VAL A 5 -5.60 -19.90 19.80
C VAL A 5 -5.58 -19.89 18.26
N CYS A 6 -4.71 -19.08 17.64
CA CYS A 6 -4.52 -19.10 16.18
C CYS A 6 -4.14 -20.49 15.68
N HIS A 7 -3.22 -21.18 16.37
CA HIS A 7 -2.80 -22.54 16.01
C HIS A 7 -3.94 -23.55 16.14
N GLN A 8 -4.76 -23.45 17.19
CA GLN A 8 -5.94 -24.32 17.36
C GLN A 8 -6.96 -24.13 16.24
N ILE A 9 -7.29 -22.88 15.90
CA ILE A 9 -8.23 -22.56 14.81
C ILE A 9 -7.69 -23.09 13.48
N ASP A 10 -6.41 -22.80 13.17
CA ASP A 10 -5.77 -23.28 11.94
C ASP A 10 -5.83 -24.81 11.83
N TYR A 11 -5.54 -25.52 12.93
CA TYR A 11 -5.65 -26.98 12.98
C TYR A 11 -7.09 -27.46 12.72
N ILE A 12 -8.09 -26.88 13.39
CA ILE A 12 -9.50 -27.26 13.23
C ILE A 12 -9.96 -27.03 11.78
N CYS A 13 -9.71 -25.83 11.25
CA CYS A 13 -10.06 -25.47 9.89
C CYS A 13 -9.40 -26.40 8.87
N ARG A 14 -8.11 -26.70 9.03
CA ARG A 14 -7.39 -27.67 8.18
C ARG A 14 -8.01 -29.05 8.26
N ARG A 15 -8.37 -29.54 9.45
CA ARG A 15 -8.97 -30.88 9.64
C ARG A 15 -10.36 -31.02 9.04
N ILE A 16 -11.15 -29.94 9.02
CA ILE A 16 -12.46 -29.91 8.36
C ILE A 16 -12.27 -29.79 6.84
N ALA A 17 -11.42 -28.87 6.39
CA ALA A 17 -11.21 -28.58 4.98
C ALA A 17 -10.44 -29.66 4.21
N SER A 18 -9.67 -30.53 4.87
CA SER A 18 -8.89 -31.59 4.20
C SER A 18 -9.61 -32.93 4.06
N ASN A 19 -10.71 -33.16 4.79
CA ASN A 19 -11.40 -34.44 4.80
C ASN A 19 -12.79 -34.33 4.15
N PRO A 20 -13.07 -35.03 3.04
CA PRO A 20 -14.36 -34.97 2.34
C PRO A 20 -15.56 -35.26 3.23
N GLN A 21 -15.46 -36.24 4.15
CA GLN A 21 -16.54 -36.56 5.08
C GLN A 21 -16.80 -35.41 6.06
N LYS A 22 -15.73 -34.73 6.52
CA LYS A 22 -15.87 -33.58 7.43
C LYS A 22 -16.37 -32.34 6.69
N GLN A 23 -15.98 -32.13 5.42
CA GLN A 23 -16.57 -31.10 4.57
C GLN A 23 -18.07 -31.35 4.34
N ALA A 24 -18.50 -32.59 4.10
CA ALA A 24 -19.91 -32.94 3.94
C ALA A 24 -20.70 -32.67 5.23
N LYS A 25 -20.14 -33.08 6.40
CA LYS A 25 -20.72 -32.75 7.72
C LYS A 25 -20.80 -31.23 7.93
N TRP A 26 -19.76 -30.49 7.60
CA TRP A 26 -19.78 -29.02 7.66
C TRP A 26 -20.93 -28.44 6.85
N LYS A 27 -21.09 -28.86 5.59
CA LYS A 27 -22.16 -28.36 4.71
C LYS A 27 -23.54 -28.66 5.28
N LEU A 28 -23.77 -29.89 5.75
CA LEU A 28 -25.04 -30.28 6.37
C LEU A 28 -25.40 -29.37 7.55
N TRP A 29 -24.49 -29.26 8.53
CA TRP A 29 -24.73 -28.46 9.74
C TRP A 29 -24.75 -26.95 9.48
N ALA A 30 -23.98 -26.47 8.49
CA ALA A 30 -24.08 -25.09 8.04
C ALA A 30 -25.49 -24.77 7.53
N THR A 31 -26.09 -25.65 6.73
CA THR A 31 -27.46 -25.49 6.26
C THR A 31 -28.47 -25.54 7.41
N GLU A 32 -28.37 -26.52 8.31
CA GLU A 32 -29.27 -26.64 9.46
C GLU A 32 -29.21 -25.43 10.41
N LEU A 33 -28.00 -24.91 10.65
CA LEU A 33 -27.77 -23.72 11.47
C LEU A 33 -27.97 -22.40 10.71
N LYS A 34 -28.47 -22.45 9.47
CA LYS A 34 -28.72 -21.30 8.58
C LYS A 34 -27.50 -20.40 8.38
N TYR A 35 -26.30 -20.99 8.36
CA TYR A 35 -25.06 -20.29 8.03
C TYR A 35 -24.93 -20.13 6.51
N THR A 36 -24.84 -18.88 6.05
CA THR A 36 -24.74 -18.51 4.63
C THR A 36 -23.35 -18.08 4.18
N GLY A 37 -22.36 -18.12 5.08
CA GLY A 37 -20.99 -17.72 4.77
C GLY A 37 -20.22 -18.78 3.97
N LYS A 38 -18.98 -18.44 3.61
CA LYS A 38 -18.09 -19.34 2.85
C LYS A 38 -17.73 -20.58 3.68
N GLY A 39 -17.50 -21.71 2.99
CA GLY A 39 -16.95 -22.90 3.64
C GLY A 39 -15.55 -22.66 4.19
N LEU A 40 -15.14 -23.44 5.20
CA LEU A 40 -13.81 -23.30 5.80
C LEU A 40 -12.70 -23.66 4.82
N ILE A 41 -11.64 -22.85 4.84
CA ILE A 41 -10.35 -23.15 4.21
C ILE A 41 -9.31 -23.49 5.28
N GLY A 42 -8.31 -24.29 4.93
CA GLY A 42 -7.13 -24.45 5.78
C GLY A 42 -6.22 -23.23 5.68
N GLY A 43 -5.66 -22.76 6.79
CA GLY A 43 -4.50 -21.88 6.73
C GLY A 43 -3.32 -22.69 6.17
N TYR A 44 -2.87 -22.35 4.97
CA TYR A 44 -1.75 -23.02 4.32
C TYR A 44 -0.55 -22.07 4.23
N GLY A 45 0.53 -22.41 4.95
CA GLY A 45 1.88 -21.93 4.69
C GLY A 45 2.17 -20.46 4.98
N ILE A 46 3.11 -19.90 4.21
CA ILE A 46 3.74 -18.57 4.37
C ILE A 46 2.79 -17.42 3.97
N ARG A 47 1.72 -17.72 3.22
CA ARG A 47 0.80 -16.71 2.68
C ARG A 47 -0.17 -16.21 3.76
N TRP A 48 0.20 -15.12 4.41
CA TRP A 48 -0.51 -14.54 5.54
C TRP A 48 -1.98 -14.15 5.25
N ASN A 49 -2.29 -13.80 4.00
CA ASN A 49 -3.65 -13.48 3.55
C ASN A 49 -4.59 -14.70 3.60
N ILE A 50 -4.10 -15.89 3.27
CA ILE A 50 -4.86 -17.15 3.40
C ILE A 50 -5.13 -17.45 4.88
N THR A 51 -4.13 -17.24 5.74
CA THR A 51 -4.29 -17.40 7.19
C THR A 51 -5.30 -16.40 7.77
N TYR A 52 -5.32 -15.16 7.25
CA TYR A 52 -6.34 -14.17 7.59
C TYR A 52 -7.75 -14.66 7.22
N ASP A 53 -7.94 -15.08 5.97
CA ASP A 53 -9.25 -15.54 5.46
C ASP A 53 -9.72 -16.80 6.19
N CYS A 54 -8.81 -17.72 6.50
CA CYS A 54 -9.08 -18.91 7.31
C CYS A 54 -9.67 -18.53 8.67
N ARG A 55 -9.03 -17.59 9.39
CA ARG A 55 -9.53 -17.14 10.71
C ARG A 55 -10.86 -16.40 10.60
N GLN A 56 -11.06 -15.61 9.54
CA GLN A 56 -12.30 -14.89 9.32
C GLN A 56 -13.47 -15.85 9.10
N GLN A 57 -13.29 -16.81 8.18
CA GLN A 57 -14.30 -17.83 7.90
C GLN A 57 -14.58 -18.72 9.12
N ALA A 58 -13.54 -19.03 9.91
CA ALA A 58 -13.69 -19.76 11.16
C ALA A 58 -14.55 -19.00 12.18
N TYR A 59 -14.30 -17.70 12.35
CA TYR A 59 -15.09 -16.86 13.26
C TYR A 59 -16.55 -16.74 12.78
N ASP A 60 -16.76 -16.52 11.48
CA ASP A 60 -18.10 -16.42 10.90
C ASP A 60 -18.87 -17.74 11.08
N GLY A 61 -18.21 -18.88 10.87
CA GLY A 61 -18.75 -20.22 11.02
C GLY A 61 -18.61 -20.83 12.42
N ARG A 62 -18.26 -20.04 13.44
CA ARG A 62 -17.89 -20.55 14.78
C ARG A 62 -18.96 -21.41 15.46
N LYS A 63 -20.25 -21.15 15.18
CA LYS A 63 -21.37 -21.96 15.70
C LYS A 63 -21.35 -23.38 15.14
N VAL A 64 -21.11 -23.51 13.84
CA VAL A 64 -20.97 -24.81 13.16
C VAL A 64 -19.73 -25.54 13.67
N ILE A 65 -18.61 -24.83 13.84
CA ILE A 65 -17.38 -25.40 14.42
C ILE A 65 -17.66 -25.94 15.83
N LYS A 66 -18.27 -25.13 16.70
CA LYS A 66 -18.59 -25.52 18.08
C LYS A 66 -19.40 -26.82 18.10
N PHE A 67 -20.45 -26.89 17.28
CA PHE A 67 -21.29 -28.07 17.17
C PHE A 67 -20.53 -29.32 16.68
N LEU A 68 -19.62 -29.16 15.70
CA LEU A 68 -18.79 -30.27 15.23
C LEU A 68 -17.78 -30.78 16.27
N LEU A 69 -17.30 -29.90 17.15
CA LEU A 69 -16.43 -30.28 18.26
C LEU A 69 -17.21 -31.04 19.34
N GLU A 70 -18.39 -30.54 19.72
CA GLU A 70 -19.27 -31.18 20.72
C GLU A 70 -19.72 -32.58 20.27
N ASN A 71 -20.11 -32.75 19.00
CA ASN A 71 -20.44 -34.08 18.45
C ASN A 71 -19.26 -35.06 18.46
N GLU A 72 -18.03 -34.57 18.31
CA GLU A 72 -16.84 -35.43 18.35
C GLU A 72 -16.50 -35.83 19.80
N ASP A 73 -16.67 -34.91 20.76
CA ASP A 73 -16.56 -35.18 22.19
C ASP A 73 -17.58 -36.27 22.61
N GLU A 74 -18.85 -36.15 22.20
CA GLU A 74 -19.91 -37.14 22.50
C GLU A 74 -19.61 -38.52 21.90
N ARG A 75 -19.13 -38.58 20.66
CA ARG A 75 -18.74 -39.85 19.99
C ARG A 75 -17.67 -40.61 20.77
N LEU A 76 -16.82 -39.90 21.51
CA LEU A 76 -15.68 -40.42 22.23
C LEU A 76 -15.90 -40.48 23.75
N ALA A 77 -17.10 -40.17 24.25
CA ALA A 77 -17.44 -40.35 25.65
C ALA A 77 -17.16 -41.80 26.08
N GLY A 78 -16.22 -41.98 27.02
CA GLY A 78 -15.78 -43.29 27.50
C GLY A 78 -14.67 -43.98 26.69
N LYS A 79 -14.09 -43.32 25.68
CA LYS A 79 -12.97 -43.84 24.85
C LYS A 79 -11.67 -43.07 25.09
N SER A 80 -10.55 -43.60 24.59
CA SER A 80 -9.23 -42.97 24.73
C SER A 80 -9.16 -41.60 24.05
N ALA A 81 -8.58 -40.62 24.75
CA ALA A 81 -8.32 -39.27 24.24
C ALA A 81 -7.39 -39.25 23.00
N LYS A 82 -6.59 -40.29 22.79
CA LYS A 82 -5.64 -40.39 21.66
C LYS A 82 -6.35 -40.44 20.30
N ASP A 83 -7.60 -40.89 20.27
CA ASP A 83 -8.38 -41.04 19.04
C ASP A 83 -9.21 -39.79 18.68
N HIS A 84 -9.05 -38.69 19.44
CA HIS A 84 -9.82 -37.47 19.24
C HIS A 84 -9.39 -36.71 17.99
N TYR A 85 -10.27 -36.65 16.98
CA TYR A 85 -9.98 -36.07 15.67
C TYR A 85 -9.50 -34.60 15.73
N PHE A 86 -10.03 -33.84 16.70
CA PHE A 86 -9.69 -32.43 16.94
C PHE A 86 -8.77 -32.19 18.16
N LYS A 87 -8.05 -33.22 18.65
CA LYS A 87 -7.11 -33.08 19.81
C LYS A 87 -7.73 -32.48 21.08
N LEU A 88 -9.01 -32.73 21.35
CA LEU A 88 -9.76 -32.17 22.49
C LEU A 88 -9.72 -30.62 22.56
N TYR A 89 -9.52 -29.94 21.43
CA TYR A 89 -9.53 -28.48 21.41
C TYR A 89 -10.91 -27.93 21.74
N LYS A 90 -10.94 -27.02 22.70
CA LYS A 90 -12.12 -26.25 23.11
C LYS A 90 -11.75 -24.77 23.03
N LEU A 91 -12.64 -24.00 22.41
CA LEU A 91 -12.49 -22.57 22.24
C LEU A 91 -13.59 -21.86 23.02
N THR A 92 -13.18 -21.02 23.95
CA THR A 92 -14.06 -20.17 24.75
C THR A 92 -14.57 -18.99 23.94
N PHE A 93 -15.66 -18.36 24.40
CA PHE A 93 -16.15 -17.13 23.78
C PHE A 93 -15.08 -16.03 23.75
N LYS A 94 -14.30 -15.89 24.83
CA LYS A 94 -13.22 -14.91 24.92
C LYS A 94 -12.14 -15.15 23.85
N GLU A 95 -11.74 -16.38 23.61
CA GLU A 95 -10.73 -16.73 22.60
C GLU A 95 -11.23 -16.41 21.18
N TRP A 96 -12.51 -16.65 20.88
CA TRP A 96 -13.11 -16.24 19.60
C TRP A 96 -13.08 -14.73 19.41
N GLU A 97 -13.41 -13.96 20.45
CA GLU A 97 -13.38 -12.50 20.41
C GLU A 97 -11.95 -11.95 20.28
N GLU A 98 -10.97 -12.56 20.95
CA GLU A 98 -9.55 -12.19 20.78
C GLU A 98 -9.08 -12.38 19.33
N ILE A 99 -9.51 -13.45 18.67
CA ILE A 99 -9.18 -13.73 17.26
C ILE A 99 -9.88 -12.76 16.32
N ASN A 100 -11.15 -12.44 16.59
CA ASN A 100 -11.89 -11.45 15.82
C ASN A 100 -11.23 -10.07 15.92
N ASN A 101 -10.81 -9.67 17.13
CA ASN A 101 -10.09 -8.42 17.36
C ASN A 101 -8.72 -8.39 16.65
N LEU A 102 -8.00 -9.52 16.65
CA LEU A 102 -6.76 -9.65 15.88
C LEU A 102 -7.02 -9.47 14.39
N ASN A 103 -7.98 -10.20 13.81
CA ASN A 103 -8.32 -10.08 12.39
C ASN A 103 -8.84 -8.68 12.04
N GLY A 104 -9.63 -8.05 12.91
CA GLY A 104 -10.06 -6.66 12.75
C GLY A 104 -8.89 -5.68 12.71
N THR A 105 -7.85 -5.91 13.52
CA THR A 105 -6.61 -5.11 13.51
C THR A 105 -5.83 -5.32 12.22
N LEU A 106 -5.67 -6.56 11.77
CA LEU A 106 -4.92 -6.92 10.57
C LEU A 106 -5.64 -6.55 9.26
N LYS A 107 -6.94 -6.24 9.32
CA LYS A 107 -7.74 -5.84 8.16
C LYS A 107 -7.14 -4.65 7.41
N TYR A 108 -6.65 -3.66 8.15
CA TYR A 108 -6.00 -2.49 7.56
C TYR A 108 -4.77 -2.87 6.72
N SER A 109 -3.92 -3.76 7.24
CA SER A 109 -2.75 -4.26 6.49
C SER A 109 -3.16 -5.07 5.26
N LEU A 110 -4.29 -5.79 5.32
CA LEU A 110 -4.77 -6.59 4.19
C LEU A 110 -5.29 -5.71 3.06
N GLU A 111 -6.07 -4.69 3.41
CA GLU A 111 -6.58 -3.72 2.46
C GLU A 111 -5.43 -2.95 1.81
N LEU A 112 -4.45 -2.51 2.60
CA LEU A 112 -3.27 -1.83 2.05
C LEU A 112 -2.47 -2.73 1.12
N THR A 113 -2.26 -4.00 1.50
CA THR A 113 -1.55 -4.96 0.65
C THR A 113 -2.26 -5.12 -0.69
N LYS A 114 -3.59 -5.32 -0.68
CA LYS A 114 -4.40 -5.39 -1.91
C LYS A 114 -4.33 -4.11 -2.76
N GLN A 115 -4.18 -2.94 -2.14
CA GLN A 115 -4.06 -1.67 -2.86
C GLN A 115 -2.66 -1.44 -3.47
N MET A 116 -1.63 -2.01 -2.84
CA MET A 116 -0.24 -1.89 -3.25
C MET A 116 0.20 -3.05 -4.18
N GLU A 117 -0.50 -4.17 -4.15
CA GLU A 117 -0.38 -5.27 -5.12
C GLU A 117 -0.98 -4.85 -6.48
N GLY A 118 -0.23 -5.06 -7.57
CA GLY A 118 -0.65 -4.79 -8.95
C GLY A 118 0.31 -3.90 -9.74
N ASP A 119 0.10 -3.79 -11.05
CA ASP A 119 1.05 -3.18 -12.01
C ASP A 119 0.92 -1.65 -12.15
N GLY A 120 0.29 -0.97 -11.18
CA GLY A 120 0.12 0.49 -11.21
C GLY A 120 1.37 1.25 -10.74
N PRO A 121 1.47 2.57 -11.03
CA PRO A 121 2.57 3.41 -10.54
C PRO A 121 2.44 3.69 -9.03
N LYS A 122 2.74 2.68 -8.21
CA LYS A 122 2.60 2.72 -6.74
C LYS A 122 3.86 3.16 -6.03
N LEU A 123 4.99 3.21 -6.72
CA LEU A 123 6.29 3.55 -6.13
C LEU A 123 6.26 4.90 -5.39
N ALA A 124 5.59 5.89 -6.00
CA ALA A 124 5.43 7.20 -5.41
C ALA A 124 4.70 7.15 -4.05
N MET A 125 3.72 6.25 -3.89
CA MET A 125 2.87 6.11 -2.69
C MET A 125 3.59 5.49 -1.50
N VAL A 126 4.73 4.81 -1.71
CA VAL A 126 5.38 3.96 -0.71
C VAL A 126 5.65 4.71 0.61
N LEU A 127 6.29 5.87 0.53
CA LEU A 127 6.61 6.66 1.73
C LEU A 127 5.36 7.17 2.45
N TYR A 128 4.36 7.63 1.69
CA TYR A 128 3.10 8.08 2.25
C TYR A 128 2.35 6.95 2.97
N GLU A 129 2.26 5.77 2.35
CA GLU A 129 1.56 4.62 2.93
C GLU A 129 2.30 4.05 4.15
N TYR A 130 3.63 3.98 4.13
CA TYR A 130 4.37 3.58 5.32
C TYR A 130 4.15 4.52 6.51
N SER A 131 4.16 5.84 6.28
CA SER A 131 3.84 6.82 7.32
C SER A 131 2.42 6.63 7.87
N ARG A 132 1.44 6.26 7.02
CA ARG A 132 0.08 5.94 7.47
C ARG A 132 0.05 4.66 8.31
N VAL A 133 0.77 3.62 7.91
CA VAL A 133 0.91 2.38 8.67
C VAL A 133 1.52 2.64 10.04
N LEU A 134 2.62 3.40 10.11
CA LEU A 134 3.26 3.74 11.38
C LEU A 134 2.30 4.47 12.32
N ASN A 135 1.61 5.50 11.82
CA ASN A 135 0.60 6.23 12.60
C ASN A 135 -0.55 5.33 13.06
N PHE A 136 -1.01 4.42 12.21
CA PHE A 136 -2.04 3.44 12.58
C PHE A 136 -1.56 2.52 13.70
N LEU A 137 -0.34 1.98 13.57
CA LEU A 137 0.23 1.06 14.55
C LEU A 137 0.44 1.72 15.91
N GLU A 138 0.96 2.95 15.96
CA GLU A 138 1.13 3.69 17.22
C GLU A 138 -0.22 3.97 17.89
N LYS A 139 -1.23 4.40 17.13
CA LYS A 139 -2.60 4.59 17.66
C LYS A 139 -3.17 3.30 18.22
N LYS A 140 -3.03 2.19 17.47
CA LYS A 140 -3.55 0.88 17.89
C LYS A 140 -2.81 0.32 19.11
N LYS A 141 -1.50 0.53 19.20
CA LYS A 141 -0.70 0.18 20.38
C LYS A 141 -1.21 0.86 21.64
N VAL A 142 -1.52 2.15 21.57
CA VAL A 142 -2.10 2.91 22.69
C VAL A 142 -3.48 2.36 23.06
N SER A 143 -4.37 2.15 22.08
CA SER A 143 -5.70 1.57 22.34
C SER A 143 -5.65 0.14 22.88
N ALA A 144 -4.59 -0.61 22.56
CA ALA A 144 -4.42 -2.00 22.95
C ALA A 144 -3.73 -2.17 24.32
N ILE A 145 -3.52 -1.11 25.10
CA ILE A 145 -2.64 -1.13 26.29
C ILE A 145 -3.01 -2.18 27.36
N LEU A 146 -4.30 -2.51 27.49
CA LEU A 146 -4.81 -3.53 28.42
C LEU A 146 -5.18 -4.86 27.73
N THR A 147 -4.82 -5.02 26.46
CA THR A 147 -5.17 -6.20 25.66
C THR A 147 -3.96 -7.12 25.44
N ALA A 148 -4.22 -8.39 25.15
CA ALA A 148 -3.18 -9.35 24.77
C ALA A 148 -2.45 -8.97 23.45
N LEU A 149 -3.01 -8.04 22.66
CA LEU A 149 -2.44 -7.61 21.38
C LEU A 149 -1.34 -6.54 21.53
N LYS A 150 -1.21 -5.89 22.70
CA LYS A 150 -0.23 -4.81 22.91
C LYS A 150 1.17 -5.17 22.43
N LEU A 151 1.61 -6.38 22.78
CA LEU A 151 2.95 -6.89 22.47
C LEU A 151 3.20 -7.07 20.98
N MET A 152 2.15 -7.26 20.17
CA MET A 152 2.27 -7.42 18.71
C MET A 152 2.68 -6.12 18.02
N PHE A 153 2.26 -4.96 18.53
CA PHE A 153 2.52 -3.69 17.86
C PHE A 153 3.98 -3.25 17.92
N TYR A 154 4.72 -3.60 18.99
CA TYR A 154 6.13 -3.26 19.11
C TYR A 154 6.99 -3.77 17.94
N PRO A 155 7.03 -5.09 17.65
CA PRO A 155 7.81 -5.58 16.51
C PRO A 155 7.27 -5.06 15.17
N MET A 156 5.95 -4.85 15.03
CA MET A 156 5.40 -4.27 13.80
C MET A 156 5.92 -2.85 13.56
N ILE A 157 5.93 -2.00 14.59
CA ILE A 157 6.45 -0.63 14.50
C ILE A 157 7.94 -0.64 14.17
N VAL A 158 8.72 -1.50 14.82
CA VAL A 158 10.16 -1.64 14.54
C VAL A 158 10.40 -2.03 13.07
N VAL A 159 9.65 -3.01 12.56
CA VAL A 159 9.74 -3.43 11.17
C VAL A 159 9.28 -2.33 10.21
N THR A 160 8.18 -1.62 10.51
CA THR A 160 7.71 -0.49 9.69
C THR A 160 8.76 0.61 9.62
N ASN A 161 9.36 1.01 10.75
CA ASN A 161 10.43 2.01 10.76
C ASN A 161 11.64 1.56 9.94
N LYS A 162 12.05 0.29 10.07
CA LYS A 162 13.13 -0.27 9.24
C LYS A 162 12.83 -0.10 7.74
N TYR A 163 11.61 -0.41 7.30
CA TYR A 163 11.25 -0.26 5.89
C TYR A 163 11.06 1.18 5.45
N ILE A 164 10.63 2.08 6.34
CA ILE A 164 10.64 3.53 6.09
C ILE A 164 12.06 4.01 5.81
N GLU A 165 13.01 3.65 6.67
CA GLU A 165 14.43 4.01 6.52
C GLU A 165 15.01 3.46 5.22
N LEU A 166 14.70 2.22 4.84
CA LEU A 166 15.13 1.67 3.56
C LEU A 166 14.48 2.41 2.37
N ALA A 167 13.20 2.73 2.45
CA ALA A 167 12.47 3.38 1.37
C ALA A 167 12.92 4.81 1.16
N ILE A 168 13.13 5.58 2.24
CA ILE A 168 13.58 6.96 2.11
C ILE A 168 15.00 7.05 1.60
N ASN A 169 15.86 6.08 1.94
CA ASN A 169 17.22 6.02 1.41
C ASN A 169 17.31 5.51 -0.04
N CYS A 170 16.18 5.15 -0.66
CA CYS A 170 16.11 4.70 -2.04
C CYS A 170 15.77 5.86 -2.99
N ASP A 171 16.75 6.26 -3.80
CA ASP A 171 16.67 7.37 -4.74
C ASP A 171 15.46 7.31 -5.70
N PRO A 172 15.17 6.18 -6.38
CA PRO A 172 13.95 6.04 -7.19
C PRO A 172 12.66 6.27 -6.42
N VAL A 173 12.58 5.85 -5.15
CA VAL A 173 11.39 6.07 -4.30
C VAL A 173 11.25 7.55 -4.02
N VAL A 174 12.33 8.21 -3.60
CA VAL A 174 12.33 9.66 -3.30
C VAL A 174 11.91 10.46 -4.53
N LEU A 175 12.48 10.18 -5.70
CA LEU A 175 12.16 10.86 -6.96
C LEU A 175 10.71 10.62 -7.38
N ALA A 176 10.22 9.37 -7.32
CA ALA A 176 8.84 9.06 -7.65
C ALA A 176 7.86 9.78 -6.71
N THR A 177 8.15 9.80 -5.41
CA THR A 177 7.34 10.50 -4.40
C THR A 177 7.38 12.03 -4.62
N LEU A 178 8.54 12.60 -4.96
CA LEU A 178 8.68 14.02 -5.28
C LEU A 178 7.82 14.40 -6.49
N LEU A 179 7.89 13.61 -7.57
CA LEU A 179 7.16 13.85 -8.82
C LEU A 179 5.64 13.67 -8.69
N HIS A 180 5.16 13.20 -7.54
CA HIS A 180 3.73 13.10 -7.28
C HIS A 180 3.09 14.47 -7.01
N PRO A 181 2.07 14.89 -7.79
CA PRO A 181 1.51 16.24 -7.75
C PRO A 181 0.78 16.57 -6.43
N ALA A 182 0.40 15.59 -5.62
CA ALA A 182 -0.22 15.85 -4.33
C ALA A 182 0.80 16.14 -3.20
N TRP A 183 2.02 15.61 -3.29
CA TRP A 183 2.96 15.58 -2.16
C TRP A 183 4.13 16.52 -2.36
N ARG A 184 4.92 16.33 -3.43
CA ARG A 184 6.17 17.04 -3.70
C ARG A 184 7.08 17.08 -2.46
N MET A 185 7.84 18.16 -2.30
CA MET A 185 8.66 18.39 -1.11
C MET A 185 7.86 18.46 0.21
N LYS A 186 6.56 18.77 0.17
CA LYS A 186 5.74 18.96 1.38
C LYS A 186 5.63 17.71 2.23
N LEU A 187 5.62 16.52 1.62
CA LEU A 187 5.59 15.26 2.36
C LEU A 187 6.88 15.05 3.17
N PHE A 188 8.03 15.29 2.54
CA PHE A 188 9.33 15.15 3.19
C PHE A 188 9.50 16.13 4.35
N HIS A 189 9.15 17.41 4.16
CA HIS A 189 9.17 18.38 5.25
C HIS A 189 8.29 17.99 6.44
N LYS A 190 7.12 17.38 6.17
CA LYS A 190 6.16 17.05 7.22
C LYS A 190 6.49 15.74 7.95
N GLN A 191 6.99 14.74 7.24
CA GLN A 191 7.10 13.36 7.77
C GLN A 191 8.54 12.87 7.89
N PHE A 192 9.49 13.54 7.25
CA PHE A 192 10.87 13.08 7.10
C PHE A 192 11.87 14.25 7.17
N GLU A 193 11.65 15.17 8.11
CA GLU A 193 12.40 16.42 8.24
C GLU A 193 13.93 16.22 8.28
N SER A 194 14.39 15.19 9.01
CA SER A 194 15.81 14.84 9.12
C SER A 194 16.47 14.48 7.78
N HIS A 195 15.69 14.05 6.78
CA HIS A 195 16.18 13.64 5.47
C HIS A 195 16.07 14.75 4.42
N VAL A 196 15.39 15.87 4.73
CA VAL A 196 15.17 16.97 3.79
C VAL A 196 16.47 17.52 3.21
N PRO A 197 17.54 17.80 4.00
CA PRO A 197 18.78 18.33 3.43
C PRO A 197 19.39 17.40 2.38
N ARG A 198 19.44 16.10 2.67
CA ARG A 198 19.95 15.07 1.74
C ARG A 198 19.11 15.01 0.47
N ILE A 199 17.79 14.99 0.62
CA ILE A 199 16.84 14.92 -0.50
C ILE A 199 16.98 16.16 -1.38
N THR A 200 17.04 17.36 -0.80
CA THR A 200 17.22 18.61 -1.55
C THR A 200 18.50 18.60 -2.35
N ASN A 201 19.64 18.21 -1.75
CA ASN A 201 20.92 18.13 -2.46
C ASN A 201 20.86 17.15 -3.64
N MET A 202 20.36 15.94 -3.39
CA MET A 202 20.20 14.90 -4.42
C MET A 202 19.33 15.39 -5.59
N ILE A 203 18.22 16.06 -5.30
CA ILE A 203 17.33 16.58 -6.35
C ILE A 203 18.06 17.66 -7.16
N LEU A 204 18.76 18.58 -6.50
CA LEU A 204 19.51 19.64 -7.19
C LEU A 204 20.56 19.05 -8.14
N GLU A 205 21.33 18.05 -7.69
CA GLU A 205 22.32 17.36 -8.53
C GLU A 205 21.68 16.72 -9.77
N ILE A 206 20.54 16.04 -9.61
CA ILE A 206 19.83 15.39 -10.72
C ILE A 206 19.30 16.42 -11.73
N PHE A 207 18.73 17.52 -11.24
CA PHE A 207 18.23 18.57 -12.12
C PHE A 207 19.35 19.29 -12.86
N GLN A 208 20.48 19.55 -12.20
CA GLN A 208 21.67 20.11 -12.84
C GLN A 208 22.24 19.18 -13.91
N ALA A 209 22.36 17.88 -13.61
CA ALA A 209 22.83 16.88 -14.58
C ALA A 209 21.89 16.81 -15.80
N ARG A 210 20.57 16.88 -15.58
CA ARG A 210 19.57 16.93 -16.66
C ARG A 210 19.72 18.19 -17.51
N ASP A 211 19.89 19.35 -16.89
CA ASP A 211 20.07 20.63 -17.60
C ASP A 211 21.31 20.61 -18.50
N VAL A 212 22.44 20.10 -17.99
CA VAL A 212 23.67 19.89 -18.77
C VAL A 212 23.43 18.95 -19.95
N TYR A 213 22.76 17.82 -19.71
CA TYR A 213 22.43 16.86 -20.77
C TYR A 213 21.53 17.48 -21.85
N LEU A 214 20.49 18.22 -21.47
CA LEU A 214 19.60 18.89 -22.43
C LEU A 214 20.33 19.94 -23.26
N LYS A 215 21.23 20.71 -22.65
CA LYS A 215 22.10 21.67 -23.36
C LYS A 215 23.02 20.98 -24.36
N SER A 216 23.53 19.78 -24.05
CA SER A 216 24.38 19.02 -24.98
C SER A 216 23.63 18.50 -26.22
N LEU A 217 22.30 18.42 -26.16
CA LEU A 217 21.46 17.99 -27.27
C LEU A 217 21.02 19.13 -28.19
N GLN A 218 21.24 20.40 -27.79
CA GLN A 218 20.92 21.53 -28.65
C GLN A 218 21.95 21.64 -29.78
N PRO A 219 21.52 21.74 -31.05
CA PRO A 219 22.44 21.96 -32.16
C PRO A 219 23.19 23.28 -31.97
N GLU A 220 24.46 23.33 -32.37
CA GLU A 220 25.21 24.59 -32.43
C GLU A 220 24.43 25.58 -33.30
N THR A 221 23.93 26.65 -32.70
CA THR A 221 23.37 27.78 -33.45
C THR A 221 24.45 28.26 -34.42
N PRO A 222 24.18 28.34 -35.74
CA PRO A 222 25.10 28.97 -36.67
C PRO A 222 25.43 30.38 -36.19
N PRO A 223 26.67 30.86 -36.35
CA PRO A 223 27.03 32.20 -35.94
C PRO A 223 26.10 33.20 -36.63
N VAL A 224 25.38 33.99 -35.84
CA VAL A 224 24.61 35.12 -36.34
C VAL A 224 25.62 36.07 -36.98
N ASN A 225 25.62 36.11 -38.31
CA ASN A 225 26.44 37.03 -39.08
C ASN A 225 25.97 38.46 -38.74
N PRO A 226 26.83 39.38 -38.26
CA PRO A 226 26.40 40.71 -37.80
C PRO A 226 25.92 41.68 -38.89
N GLN A 227 25.58 41.20 -40.09
CA GLN A 227 25.23 42.05 -41.22
C GLN A 227 23.98 41.55 -41.94
N SER A 228 22.81 41.89 -41.39
CA SER A 228 21.64 42.25 -42.20
C SER A 228 20.63 43.00 -41.33
N ASN A 229 20.83 44.31 -41.22
CA ASN A 229 19.72 45.21 -40.93
C ASN A 229 18.90 45.41 -42.21
N ALA A 230 17.58 45.53 -42.01
CA ALA A 230 16.54 45.99 -42.93
C ALA A 230 15.71 44.92 -43.68
N ASN A 231 14.49 44.73 -43.16
CA ASN A 231 13.23 44.36 -43.83
C ASN A 231 13.21 43.13 -44.74
N GLY A 232 12.58 42.05 -44.27
CA GLY A 232 12.13 40.93 -45.09
C GLY A 232 11.16 40.04 -44.32
N GLU A 233 9.97 39.91 -44.87
CA GLU A 233 8.76 39.23 -44.39
C GLU A 233 8.95 37.92 -43.61
N ALA A 234 8.03 37.70 -42.66
CA ALA A 234 7.80 36.43 -42.00
C ALA A 234 7.58 35.32 -43.04
N ALA A 235 8.59 34.48 -43.25
CA ALA A 235 8.44 33.23 -43.96
C ALA A 235 7.60 32.29 -43.08
N ASN A 236 6.30 32.29 -43.34
CA ASN A 236 5.36 31.26 -42.88
C ASN A 236 5.85 29.90 -43.38
N LEU A 237 6.42 29.08 -42.49
CA LEU A 237 6.45 27.64 -42.69
C LEU A 237 5.10 27.10 -42.20
N PRO A 238 4.28 26.48 -43.06
CA PRO A 238 3.03 25.87 -42.62
C PRO A 238 3.39 24.57 -41.89
N PHE A 239 3.36 24.62 -40.57
CA PHE A 239 3.26 23.41 -39.78
C PHE A 239 1.76 23.15 -39.57
N ASP A 240 1.20 22.24 -40.37
CA ASP A 240 -0.11 21.66 -40.14
C ASP A 240 -0.07 20.93 -38.79
N SER A 241 -0.39 21.65 -37.72
CA SER A 241 -0.78 21.04 -36.44
C SER A 241 -2.13 21.65 -36.07
N ASP A 242 -3.16 20.81 -36.13
CA ASP A 242 -4.52 21.14 -35.72
C ASP A 242 -4.53 21.88 -34.39
N GLY A 243 -5.30 22.98 -34.30
CA GLY A 243 -5.29 24.00 -33.25
C GLY A 243 -5.66 23.56 -31.82
N ASP A 244 -5.53 22.27 -31.48
CA ASP A 244 -5.90 21.68 -30.19
C ASP A 244 -4.69 21.22 -29.35
N GLU A 245 -3.46 21.51 -29.76
CA GLU A 245 -2.26 21.08 -29.02
C GLU A 245 -2.06 21.94 -27.75
N PHE A 246 -2.27 21.32 -26.57
CA PHE A 246 -1.97 21.93 -25.29
C PHE A 246 -0.48 22.22 -25.18
N ASN A 247 -0.10 23.49 -25.08
CA ASN A 247 1.25 23.86 -24.70
C ASN A 247 1.39 23.73 -23.18
N PHE A 248 1.93 22.61 -22.73
CA PHE A 248 2.20 22.37 -21.31
C PHE A 248 3.36 23.23 -20.76
N TYR A 249 4.11 23.91 -21.62
CA TYR A 249 5.28 24.74 -21.28
C TYR A 249 5.31 26.04 -22.10
N PRO A 250 4.36 26.98 -21.89
CA PRO A 250 4.35 28.24 -22.60
C PRO A 250 5.59 29.07 -22.24
N GLN A 251 6.23 29.63 -23.27
CA GLN A 251 7.41 30.46 -23.13
C GLN A 251 6.95 31.87 -22.76
N ASP A 252 6.94 32.16 -21.46
CA ASP A 252 6.55 33.47 -20.93
C ASP A 252 7.66 34.49 -21.16
N SER A 253 7.44 35.41 -22.11
CA SER A 253 8.36 36.51 -22.44
C SER A 253 8.52 37.55 -21.33
N GLN A 254 7.73 37.48 -20.25
CA GLN A 254 7.84 38.35 -19.08
C GLN A 254 8.35 37.64 -17.82
N ALA A 255 8.70 36.35 -17.92
CA ALA A 255 9.24 35.62 -16.78
C ALA A 255 10.60 36.19 -16.38
N ILE A 256 10.65 36.80 -15.18
CA ILE A 256 11.91 37.09 -14.49
C ILE A 256 12.75 35.80 -14.51
N GLU A 257 14.01 35.92 -14.93
CA GLU A 257 15.00 34.84 -14.98
C GLU A 257 15.43 34.44 -13.55
N VAL A 258 14.46 34.10 -12.71
CA VAL A 258 14.68 33.51 -11.39
C VAL A 258 13.64 32.41 -11.23
N ASN A 259 14.17 31.20 -11.11
CA ASN A 259 13.70 30.04 -10.36
C ASN A 259 13.83 28.78 -11.19
N THR A 260 14.69 27.89 -10.73
CA THR A 260 14.93 26.56 -11.29
C THR A 260 13.58 25.86 -11.54
N GLU A 261 13.47 25.05 -12.61
CA GLU A 261 12.28 24.24 -12.93
C GLU A 261 11.69 23.55 -11.69
N LEU A 262 12.58 23.14 -10.77
CA LEU A 262 12.27 22.54 -9.47
C LEU A 262 11.47 23.46 -8.53
N GLU A 263 11.83 24.73 -8.41
CA GLU A 263 11.11 25.70 -7.57
C GLU A 263 9.71 25.96 -8.12
N ARG A 264 9.57 26.09 -9.45
CA ARG A 264 8.25 26.20 -10.10
C ARG A 264 7.39 24.97 -9.82
N TYR A 265 7.98 23.78 -9.95
CA TYR A 265 7.30 22.52 -9.65
C TYR A 265 6.82 22.44 -8.20
N ASN A 266 7.68 22.76 -7.24
CA ASN A 266 7.36 22.72 -5.82
C ASN A 266 6.29 23.74 -5.42
N ASN A 267 6.28 24.93 -6.05
CA ASN A 267 5.35 26.01 -5.77
C ASN A 267 4.01 25.90 -6.52
N ARG A 268 3.86 24.92 -7.42
CA ARG A 268 2.69 24.75 -8.32
C ARG A 268 2.51 25.91 -9.32
N ASN A 269 3.60 26.58 -9.69
CA ASN A 269 3.57 27.67 -10.66
C ASN A 269 3.70 27.10 -12.08
N PHE A 270 2.63 26.49 -12.58
CA PHE A 270 2.53 26.04 -13.97
C PHE A 270 1.54 26.92 -14.73
N PRO A 271 2.01 27.82 -15.61
CA PRO A 271 1.13 28.48 -16.56
C PRO A 271 0.59 27.43 -17.53
N LEU A 272 -0.71 27.17 -17.47
CA LEU A 272 -1.42 26.38 -18.48
C LEU A 272 -2.05 27.35 -19.46
N ASP A 273 -1.34 27.71 -20.52
CA ASP A 273 -1.93 28.53 -21.57
C ASP A 273 -2.51 27.62 -22.66
N LYS A 274 -3.83 27.72 -22.87
CA LYS A 274 -4.39 27.41 -24.19
C LYS A 274 -3.96 28.53 -25.13
N LYS A 275 -3.39 28.20 -26.29
CA LYS A 275 -3.30 29.17 -27.40
C LYS A 275 -4.71 29.71 -27.65
N ARG A 276 -4.98 30.95 -27.27
CA ARG A 276 -6.24 31.62 -27.63
C ARG A 276 -6.23 31.78 -29.15
N CYS A 277 -7.13 31.09 -29.85
CA CYS A 277 -7.61 31.57 -31.13
C CYS A 277 -8.32 32.91 -30.87
N LEU A 278 -7.72 34.01 -31.32
CA LEU A 278 -8.48 35.23 -31.60
C LEU A 278 -9.24 34.94 -32.90
N LEU A 279 -10.57 34.86 -32.81
CA LEU A 279 -11.48 34.89 -33.95
C LEU A 279 -11.39 36.23 -34.67
#